data_AF-H1VN35-F1
#
_entry.id   AF-H1VN35-F1
#
_cell.length_a   1.000
_cell.length_b   1.000
_cell.length_c   1.000
_cell.angle_alpha   90.00
_cell.angle_beta   90.00
_cell.angle_gamma   90.00
#
_symmetry.space_group_name_H-M   'P 1'
#
loop_
_entity.id
_entity.type
_entity.pdbx_description
1 polymer ?
#
loop_
_entity_poly.entity_id
_entity_poly.type
_entity_poly.pdbx_seq_one_letter_code
_entity_poly.pdbx_strand_id
1 'polypeptide(L)'
;MPPEIETGLDLEEVLARWRGHSPEGSDLRISEDAGHYLCDFIYFSSLSLLWKAQKHRRVTFLHVPSDASEESVARGTELTLQLIRSIVVAADDRIAVELRV
;
A
#
# COMPACT_ATOMS: atom_id res chain seq x y z
N MET A 1 -10.13 20.24 -9.75
CA MET A 1 -9.38 19.09 -9.21
C MET A 1 -8.15 19.66 -8.53
N PRO A 2 -7.84 19.25 -7.29
CA PRO A 2 -6.67 19.80 -6.61
C PRO A 2 -5.38 19.39 -7.34
N PRO A 3 -4.29 20.16 -7.17
CA PRO A 3 -2.99 19.84 -7.75
C PRO A 3 -2.39 18.56 -7.15
N GLU A 4 -2.76 18.23 -5.92
CA GLU A 4 -2.33 17.05 -5.18
C GLU A 4 -3.53 16.36 -4.55
N ILE A 5 -3.50 15.03 -4.47
CA ILE A 5 -4.54 14.23 -3.83
C ILE A 5 -3.85 13.19 -2.96
N GLU A 6 -4.19 13.17 -1.68
CA GLU A 6 -3.70 12.15 -0.76
C GLU A 6 -4.66 10.96 -0.69
N THR A 7 -4.07 9.79 -0.42
CA THR A 7 -4.81 8.58 -0.06
C THR A 7 -5.58 8.79 1.24
N GLY A 8 -6.72 8.11 1.36
CA GLY A 8 -7.48 8.06 2.61
C GLY A 8 -7.04 6.93 3.54
N LEU A 9 -5.92 6.25 3.28
CA LEU A 9 -5.35 5.23 4.14
C LEU A 9 -4.48 5.87 5.22
N ASP A 10 -4.54 5.36 6.45
CA ASP A 10 -3.56 5.68 7.49
C ASP A 10 -2.25 4.95 7.20
N LEU A 11 -1.35 5.63 6.49
CA LEU A 11 -0.10 5.02 6.03
C LEU A 11 0.86 4.68 7.17
N GLU A 12 0.82 5.41 8.27
CA GLU A 12 1.66 5.14 9.45
C GLU A 12 1.25 3.84 10.12
N GLU A 13 -0.06 3.65 10.34
CA GLU A 13 -0.60 2.42 10.89
C GLU A 13 -0.37 1.23 9.94
N VAL A 14 -0.57 1.43 8.63
CA VAL A 14 -0.26 0.41 7.62
C VAL A 14 1.21 0.03 7.65
N LEU A 15 2.14 1.01 7.72
CA LEU A 15 3.58 0.77 7.76
C LEU A 15 3.98 0.03 9.04
N ALA A 16 3.45 0.43 10.19
CA ALA A 16 3.74 -0.22 11.47
C ALA A 16 3.35 -1.70 11.43
N ARG A 17 2.15 -2.03 10.94
CA ARG A 17 1.70 -3.41 10.76
C ARG A 17 2.51 -4.16 9.72
N TRP A 18 2.81 -3.52 8.59
CA TRP A 18 3.55 -4.14 7.50
C TRP A 18 4.95 -4.55 7.95
N ARG A 19 5.64 -3.69 8.71
CA ARG A 19 6.91 -4.03 9.36
C ARG A 19 6.77 -5.16 10.37
N GLY A 20 5.71 -5.14 11.21
CA GLY A 20 5.46 -6.21 12.19
C GLY A 20 5.15 -7.58 11.59
N HIS A 21 4.60 -7.63 10.37
CA HIS A 21 4.31 -8.88 9.66
C HIS A 21 5.43 -9.35 8.72
N SER A 22 6.43 -8.50 8.46
CA SER A 22 7.49 -8.78 7.51
C SER A 22 8.75 -9.31 8.20
N PRO A 23 9.65 -10.02 7.48
CA PRO A 23 10.93 -10.44 8.02
C PRO A 23 11.74 -9.26 8.58
N GLU A 24 12.39 -9.47 9.73
CA GLU A 24 13.27 -8.48 10.35
C GLU A 24 14.34 -7.97 9.36
N GLY A 25 14.68 -6.69 9.46
CA GLY A 25 15.66 -6.05 8.58
C GLY A 25 15.15 -5.75 7.16
N SER A 26 13.85 -5.96 6.87
CA SER A 26 13.25 -5.51 5.62
C SER A 26 13.19 -3.99 5.55
N ASP A 27 13.69 -3.42 4.45
CA ASP A 27 13.73 -1.98 4.24
C ASP A 27 12.40 -1.46 3.68
N LEU A 28 11.45 -1.17 4.58
CA LEU A 28 10.08 -0.75 4.26
C LEU A 28 9.85 0.69 4.71
N ARG A 29 9.35 1.56 3.82
CA ARG A 29 9.22 3.01 4.07
C ARG A 29 8.01 3.59 3.34
N ILE A 30 7.46 4.68 3.87
CA ILE A 30 6.56 5.56 3.13
C ILE A 30 7.40 6.44 2.19
N SER A 31 6.93 6.60 0.95
CA SER A 31 7.52 7.56 0.00
C SER A 31 6.63 8.79 -0.08
N GLU A 32 7.22 9.97 0.00
CA GLU A 32 6.53 11.26 -0.23
C GLU A 32 6.44 11.60 -1.73
N ASP A 33 7.17 10.88 -2.58
CA ASP A 33 7.20 11.05 -4.03
C ASP A 33 6.94 9.71 -4.73
N ALA A 34 5.91 9.66 -5.58
CA ALA A 34 5.55 8.49 -6.38
C ALA A 34 6.34 8.44 -7.71
N GLY A 35 7.29 9.34 -7.92
CA GLY A 35 8.05 9.54 -9.15
C GLY A 35 7.37 10.55 -10.08
N HIS A 36 7.98 10.83 -11.24
CA HIS A 36 7.43 11.79 -12.22
C HIS A 36 7.15 11.17 -13.59
N TYR A 37 6.88 9.86 -13.60
CA TYR A 37 6.62 9.12 -14.82
C TYR A 37 5.27 8.39 -14.73
N LEU A 38 5.16 7.20 -15.30
CA LEU A 38 3.88 6.49 -15.36
C LEU A 38 3.31 6.12 -13.98
N CYS A 39 4.15 5.87 -12.97
CA CYS A 39 3.71 5.49 -11.62
C CYS A 39 2.83 6.58 -10.98
N ASP A 40 3.31 7.83 -11.01
CA ASP A 40 2.58 8.97 -10.47
C ASP A 40 1.31 9.26 -11.28
N PHE A 41 1.40 9.19 -12.62
CA PHE A 41 0.22 9.32 -13.46
C PHE A 41 -0.87 8.29 -13.11
N ILE A 42 -0.52 7.01 -12.94
CA ILE A 42 -1.46 5.94 -12.58
C ILE A 42 -2.03 6.16 -11.18
N TYR A 43 -1.17 6.48 -10.20
CA TYR A 43 -1.58 6.68 -8.82
C TYR A 43 -2.51 7.88 -8.69
N PHE A 44 -2.11 9.04 -9.23
CA PHE A 44 -2.90 10.26 -9.25
C PHE A 44 -4.23 10.07 -10.01
N SER A 45 -4.22 9.37 -11.14
CA SER A 45 -5.44 9.11 -11.91
C SER A 45 -6.43 8.23 -11.13
N SER A 46 -5.93 7.22 -10.42
CA SER A 46 -6.74 6.33 -9.58
C SER A 46 -7.40 7.10 -8.43
N LEU A 47 -6.62 7.95 -7.75
CA LEU A 47 -7.12 8.83 -6.69
C LEU A 47 -8.12 9.87 -7.22
N SER A 48 -7.81 10.48 -8.37
CA SER A 48 -8.66 11.47 -9.04
C SER A 48 -10.03 10.91 -9.41
N LEU A 49 -10.09 9.65 -9.85
CA LEU A 49 -11.34 8.98 -10.16
C LEU A 49 -12.25 8.88 -8.92
N LEU A 50 -11.69 8.45 -7.78
CA LEU A 50 -12.42 8.32 -6.52
C LEU A 50 -12.79 9.69 -5.93
N TRP A 51 -11.90 10.67 -6.06
CA TRP A 51 -12.15 12.05 -5.65
C TRP A 51 -13.35 12.64 -6.41
N LYS A 52 -13.38 12.52 -7.75
CA LYS A 52 -14.49 13.00 -8.57
C LYS A 52 -15.82 12.30 -8.24
N ALA A 53 -15.75 11.01 -7.92
CA ALA A 53 -16.91 10.21 -7.53
C ALA A 53 -17.33 10.41 -6.06
N GLN A 54 -16.62 11.24 -5.28
CA GLN A 54 -16.85 11.44 -3.84
C GLN A 54 -16.84 10.12 -3.05
N LYS A 55 -15.96 9.18 -3.42
CA LYS A 55 -15.78 7.89 -2.73
C LYS A 55 -14.54 7.92 -1.83
N HIS A 56 -14.46 6.95 -0.92
CA HIS A 56 -13.25 6.74 -0.12
C HIS A 56 -12.04 6.50 -1.01
N ARG A 57 -11.00 7.32 -0.84
CA ARG A 57 -9.76 7.29 -1.64
C ARG A 57 -8.77 6.25 -1.12
N ARG A 58 -9.23 5.02 -0.89
CA ARG A 58 -8.41 3.91 -0.36
C ARG A 58 -7.57 3.32 -1.50
N VAL A 59 -6.50 4.00 -1.88
CA VAL A 59 -5.57 3.59 -2.94
C VAL A 59 -4.16 3.71 -2.41
N THR A 60 -3.29 2.76 -2.74
CA THR A 60 -1.85 2.86 -2.50
C THR A 60 -1.10 2.49 -3.76
N PHE A 61 0.17 2.88 -3.85
CA PHE A 61 1.11 2.45 -4.87
C PHE A 61 2.35 1.88 -4.19
N LEU A 62 2.87 0.76 -4.69
CA LEU A 62 4.05 0.10 -4.14
C LEU A 62 5.18 0.16 -5.17
N HIS A 63 6.24 0.91 -4.85
CA HIS A 63 7.51 0.79 -5.56
C HIS A 63 8.27 -0.43 -5.06
N VAL A 64 8.78 -1.23 -5.99
CA VAL A 64 9.64 -2.37 -5.70
C VAL A 64 10.99 -2.20 -6.39
N PRO A 65 12.09 -2.74 -5.84
CA PRO A 65 13.39 -2.76 -6.51
C PRO A 65 13.33 -3.45 -7.88
N SER A 66 14.26 -3.13 -8.77
CA SER A 66 14.32 -3.69 -10.12
C SER A 66 14.94 -5.09 -10.21
N ASP A 67 15.44 -5.65 -9.11
CA ASP A 67 16.02 -6.99 -9.11
C ASP A 67 14.92 -8.04 -9.33
N ALA A 68 15.12 -8.86 -10.36
CA ALA A 68 14.19 -9.89 -10.81
C ALA A 68 14.75 -11.32 -10.62
N SER A 69 15.77 -11.49 -9.79
CA SER A 69 16.20 -12.81 -9.32
C SER A 69 15.04 -13.55 -8.63
N GLU A 70 15.05 -14.88 -8.66
CA GLU A 70 13.99 -15.69 -8.03
C GLU A 70 13.85 -15.37 -6.53
N GLU A 71 14.97 -15.13 -5.85
CA GLU A 71 15.00 -14.71 -4.45
C GLU A 71 14.31 -13.36 -4.25
N SER A 72 14.63 -12.36 -5.07
CA SER A 72 14.02 -11.03 -4.98
C SER A 72 12.53 -11.04 -5.34
N VAL A 73 12.12 -11.86 -6.31
CA VAL A 73 10.71 -12.04 -6.65
C VAL A 73 9.96 -12.73 -5.51
N ALA A 74 10.53 -13.78 -4.92
CA ALA A 74 9.93 -14.47 -3.78
C ALA A 74 9.78 -13.54 -2.56
N ARG A 75 10.84 -12.80 -2.23
CA ARG A 75 10.82 -11.79 -1.16
C ARG A 75 9.81 -10.69 -1.44
N GLY A 76 9.81 -10.13 -2.65
CA GLY A 76 8.86 -9.09 -3.06
C GLY A 76 7.41 -9.57 -2.98
N THR A 77 7.16 -10.82 -3.34
CA THR A 77 5.85 -11.46 -3.23
C THR A 77 5.41 -11.57 -1.76
N GLU A 78 6.27 -12.08 -0.89
CA GLU A 78 5.99 -12.17 0.54
C GLU A 78 5.68 -10.79 1.13
N LEU A 79 6.54 -9.80 0.90
CA LEU A 79 6.35 -8.44 1.40
C LEU A 79 5.05 -7.80 0.87
N THR A 80 4.71 -8.02 -0.40
CA THR A 80 3.46 -7.52 -0.98
C THR A 80 2.23 -8.16 -0.33
N LEU A 81 2.27 -9.46 -0.04
CA LEU A 81 1.18 -10.15 0.68
C LEU A 81 1.01 -9.58 2.10
N GLN A 82 2.10 -9.31 2.81
CA GLN A 82 2.02 -8.69 4.14
C GLN A 82 1.51 -7.25 4.08
N LEU A 83 1.84 -6.49 3.03
CA LEU A 83 1.28 -5.15 2.80
C LEU A 83 -0.24 -5.22 2.62
N ILE A 84 -0.72 -6.10 1.75
CA ILE A 84 -2.17 -6.27 1.50
C ILE A 84 -2.91 -6.61 2.80
N ARG A 85 -2.37 -7.54 3.60
CA ARG A 85 -2.94 -7.90 4.92
C ARG A 85 -2.98 -6.70 5.86
N SER A 86 -1.89 -5.93 5.91
CA SER A 86 -1.77 -4.77 6.78
C SER A 86 -2.75 -3.67 6.40
N ILE A 87 -2.99 -3.45 5.10
CA ILE A 87 -4.01 -2.52 4.60
C ILE A 87 -5.41 -2.98 4.99
N VAL A 88 -5.74 -4.27 4.81
CA VAL A 88 -7.09 -4.78 5.15
C VAL A 88 -7.37 -4.62 6.63
N VAL A 89 -6.41 -4.93 7.51
CA VAL A 89 -6.60 -4.81 8.95
C VAL A 89 -6.64 -3.34 9.39
N ALA A 90 -5.78 -2.47 8.86
CA ALA A 90 -5.80 -1.04 9.20
C ALA A 90 -7.04 -0.31 8.68
N ALA A 91 -7.62 -0.77 7.57
CA ALA A 91 -8.81 -0.16 6.97
C ALA A 91 -10.13 -0.57 7.63
N ASP A 92 -10.09 -1.46 8.62
CA ASP A 92 -11.27 -2.10 9.20
C ASP A 92 -11.36 -1.96 10.72
N ASP A 93 -12.27 -1.10 11.19
CA ASP A 93 -12.70 -1.06 12.59
C ASP A 93 -13.66 -2.23 12.96
N ARG A 94 -13.99 -3.14 12.02
CA ARG A 94 -15.11 -4.09 12.16
C ARG A 94 -14.85 -5.53 11.70
N ILE A 95 -13.64 -5.91 11.32
CA ILE A 95 -13.34 -7.32 11.04
C ILE A 95 -13.13 -8.09 12.36
N ALA A 96 -14.23 -8.58 12.92
CA ALA A 96 -14.22 -9.79 13.74
C ALA A 96 -14.30 -10.99 12.78
N VAL A 97 -13.16 -11.52 12.32
CA VAL A 97 -13.17 -12.88 11.74
C VAL A 97 -13.10 -13.87 12.89
N GLU A 98 -14.25 -14.44 13.28
CA GLU A 98 -14.25 -15.72 14.00
C GLU A 98 -13.79 -16.80 13.02
N LEU A 99 -12.54 -17.24 13.14
CA LEU A 99 -12.08 -18.48 12.51
C LEU A 99 -12.67 -19.62 13.34
N ARG A 100 -13.83 -20.15 12.95
CA ARG A 100 -14.34 -21.40 13.49
C ARG A 100 -13.61 -22.54 12.80
N VAL A 101 -12.72 -23.18 13.57
CA VAL A 101 -12.13 -24.49 13.24
C VAL A 101 -13.19 -25.57 13.43
#